data_AF-A0A7K6NJM9-F1
#
_entry.id   AF-A0A7K6NJM9-F1
#
_cell.length_a   1.000
_cell.length_b   1.000
_cell.length_c   1.000
_cell.angle_alpha   90.00
_cell.angle_beta   90.00
_cell.angle_gamma   90.00
#
_symmetry.space_group_name_H-M   'P 1'
#
loop_
_entity.id
_entity.type
_entity.pdbx_description
1 polymer ?
#
loop_
_entity_poly.entity_id
_entity_poly.type
_entity_poly.pdbx_seq_one_letter_code
_entity_poly.pdbx_strand_id
1 'polypeptide(L)'
;VFQGGTAYPVLAGYPYNSDDDERVLVNNKCQCVTVTSRFVPSKDNPDEEILERNIRIIVPLKARENISDPLSPLRTHFVYRMTELCRKCDPVEIELGGETYQAQQSNFCNEPETCYTYDRNQCYTTTAPFLYHGEIRKIPAVLTPASCYAD
;
A
#
# COMPACT_ATOMS: atom_id res chain seq x y z
N VAL A 1 -53.76 -50.59 3.46
CA VAL A 1 -52.77 -50.42 2.38
C VAL A 1 -51.75 -49.40 2.86
N PHE A 2 -50.49 -49.81 2.94
CA PHE A 2 -49.35 -49.02 3.40
C PHE A 2 -49.20 -47.72 2.62
N GLN A 3 -48.85 -46.62 3.30
CA GLN A 3 -47.91 -45.65 2.76
C GLN A 3 -47.22 -44.91 3.91
N GLY A 4 -46.04 -45.42 4.28
CA GLY A 4 -45.10 -44.71 5.13
C GLY A 4 -44.49 -43.56 4.35
N GLY A 5 -44.64 -42.34 4.85
CA GLY A 5 -43.92 -41.17 4.36
C GLY A 5 -42.66 -40.98 5.19
N THR A 6 -41.53 -41.41 4.64
CA THR A 6 -40.19 -41.13 5.18
C THR A 6 -39.96 -39.62 5.17
N ALA A 7 -39.85 -39.01 6.35
CA ALA A 7 -39.40 -37.63 6.49
C ALA A 7 -37.90 -37.57 6.16
N TYR A 8 -37.56 -36.96 5.04
CA TYR A 8 -36.17 -36.62 4.73
C TYR A 8 -35.81 -35.36 5.53
N PRO A 9 -34.76 -35.38 6.37
CA PRO A 9 -34.21 -34.13 6.87
C PRO A 9 -33.61 -33.39 5.67
N VAL A 10 -34.22 -32.27 5.31
CA VAL A 10 -33.58 -31.28 4.46
C VAL A 10 -32.43 -30.72 5.30
N LEU A 11 -31.23 -31.27 5.10
CA LEU A 11 -29.99 -30.61 5.48
C LEU A 11 -29.98 -29.30 4.69
N ALA A 12 -30.46 -28.23 5.32
CA ALA A 12 -30.21 -26.88 4.88
C ALA A 12 -28.70 -26.69 4.98
N GLY A 13 -28.00 -26.98 3.88
CA GLY A 13 -26.63 -26.55 3.71
C GLY A 13 -26.66 -25.04 3.87
N TYR A 14 -26.09 -24.55 4.97
CA TYR A 14 -25.77 -23.15 5.12
C TYR A 14 -25.02 -22.74 3.85
N PRO A 15 -25.52 -21.77 3.05
CA PRO A 15 -24.73 -21.25 1.96
C PRO A 15 -23.47 -20.67 2.61
N TYR A 16 -22.35 -21.35 2.37
CA TYR A 16 -21.03 -20.86 2.69
C TYR A 16 -20.86 -19.63 1.81
N ASN A 17 -21.22 -18.45 2.33
CA ASN A 17 -20.78 -17.18 1.78
C ASN A 17 -19.27 -17.13 2.06
N SER A 18 -18.49 -17.77 1.19
CA SER A 18 -17.08 -17.43 1.06
C SER A 18 -17.03 -16.06 0.38
N ASP A 19 -17.29 -15.00 1.16
CA ASP A 19 -16.73 -13.68 0.87
C ASP A 19 -15.22 -13.81 1.12
N ASP A 20 -14.53 -14.54 0.24
CA ASP A 20 -13.07 -14.68 0.15
C ASP A 20 -12.44 -13.35 -0.34
N ASP A 21 -13.06 -12.23 -0.01
CA ASP A 21 -12.73 -10.89 -0.46
C ASP A 21 -11.60 -10.35 0.41
N GLU A 22 -10.38 -10.82 0.14
CA GLU A 22 -9.17 -10.21 0.67
C GLU A 22 -9.13 -8.72 0.26
N ARG A 23 -9.21 -7.82 1.26
CA ARG A 23 -9.23 -6.37 1.03
C ARG A 23 -7.84 -5.79 1.22
N VAL A 24 -7.40 -4.96 0.27
CA VAL A 24 -6.17 -4.17 0.41
C VAL A 24 -6.44 -2.97 1.31
N LEU A 25 -5.80 -2.93 2.47
CA LEU A 25 -5.89 -1.82 3.42
C LEU A 25 -4.83 -0.75 3.15
N VAL A 26 -3.61 -1.19 2.79
CA VAL A 26 -2.47 -0.32 2.50
C VAL A 26 -1.74 -0.85 1.28
N ASN A 27 -1.42 0.07 0.36
CA ASN A 27 -0.50 -0.17 -0.74
C ASN A 27 0.49 0.99 -0.82
N ASN A 28 1.51 0.96 0.04
CA ASN A 28 2.50 2.01 0.14
C ASN A 28 3.67 1.71 -0.83
N LYS A 29 3.79 2.51 -1.88
CA LYS A 29 4.86 2.39 -2.89
C LYS A 29 6.20 2.97 -2.45
N CYS A 30 6.19 3.95 -1.54
CA CYS A 30 7.36 4.66 -1.04
C CYS A 30 8.24 3.74 -0.16
N GLN A 31 7.61 2.96 0.73
CA GLN A 31 8.24 1.97 1.62
C GLN A 31 8.08 0.52 1.14
N CYS A 32 7.37 0.30 0.02
CA CYS A 32 7.09 -1.01 -0.57
C CYS A 32 6.43 -2.00 0.42
N VAL A 33 5.33 -1.54 1.03
CA VAL A 33 4.54 -2.32 2.00
C VAL A 33 3.12 -2.51 1.48
N THR A 34 2.64 -3.75 1.51
CA THR A 34 1.25 -4.10 1.21
C THR A 34 0.62 -4.74 2.45
N VAL A 35 -0.53 -4.23 2.86
CA VAL A 35 -1.32 -4.79 3.96
C VAL A 35 -2.68 -5.18 3.44
N THR A 36 -3.05 -6.43 3.65
CA THR A 36 -4.35 -6.97 3.31
C THR A 36 -5.05 -7.52 4.54
N SER A 37 -6.37 -7.64 4.47
CA SER A 37 -7.17 -8.24 5.53
C SER A 37 -8.31 -9.08 4.97
N ARG A 38 -8.62 -10.18 5.66
CA ARG A 38 -9.82 -10.98 5.38
C ARG A 38 -10.38 -11.55 6.68
N PHE A 39 -11.69 -11.80 6.71
CA PHE A 39 -12.32 -12.56 7.79
C PHE A 39 -12.34 -14.03 7.40
N VAL A 40 -11.95 -14.91 8.31
CA VAL A 40 -11.93 -16.36 8.11
C VAL A 40 -12.71 -17.02 9.25
N PRO A 41 -13.61 -17.97 8.97
CA PRO A 41 -14.31 -18.69 10.02
C PRO A 41 -13.31 -19.42 10.93
N SER A 42 -13.53 -19.33 12.25
CA SER A 42 -12.70 -20.02 13.22
C SER A 42 -12.83 -21.54 13.05
N LYS A 43 -11.69 -22.25 13.15
CA LYS A 43 -11.68 -23.71 13.08
C LYS A 43 -12.27 -24.35 14.33
N ASP A 44 -12.24 -23.64 15.45
CA ASP A 44 -12.60 -24.16 16.77
C ASP A 44 -14.05 -23.82 17.14
N ASN A 45 -14.57 -22.68 16.66
CA ASN A 45 -15.94 -22.25 16.90
C ASN A 45 -16.59 -21.72 15.61
N PRO A 46 -17.62 -22.39 15.05
CA PRO A 46 -18.27 -21.96 13.82
C PRO A 46 -19.05 -20.64 13.95
N ASP A 47 -19.34 -20.17 15.17
CA ASP A 47 -20.03 -18.89 15.41
C ASP A 47 -19.06 -17.69 15.51
N GLU A 48 -17.75 -17.92 15.38
CA GLU A 48 -16.72 -16.89 15.47
C GLU A 48 -15.96 -16.70 14.15
N GLU A 49 -15.65 -15.44 13.85
CA GLU A 49 -14.80 -15.06 12.71
C GLU A 49 -13.46 -14.49 13.21
N ILE A 50 -12.38 -14.89 12.55
CA ILE A 50 -11.02 -14.42 12.81
C ILE A 50 -10.65 -13.38 11.75
N LEU A 51 -10.25 -12.20 12.19
CA LEU A 51 -9.68 -11.17 11.31
C LEU A 51 -8.20 -11.48 11.05
N GLU A 52 -7.90 -12.04 9.89
CA GLU A 52 -6.53 -12.19 9.40
C GLU A 52 -6.04 -10.88 8.79
N ARG A 53 -4.83 -10.46 9.16
CA ARG A 53 -4.11 -9.32 8.54
C ARG A 53 -2.76 -9.79 8.02
N ASN A 54 -2.57 -9.72 6.71
CA ASN A 54 -1.30 -10.08 6.08
C ASN A 54 -0.51 -8.81 5.78
N ILE A 55 0.75 -8.78 6.22
CA ILE A 55 1.67 -7.66 5.99
C ILE A 55 2.84 -8.17 5.16
N ARG A 56 3.00 -7.63 3.95
CA ARG A 56 4.10 -7.92 3.03
C ARG A 56 5.02 -6.72 2.92
N ILE A 57 6.29 -6.91 3.22
CA ILE A 57 7.33 -5.88 3.16
C ILE A 57 8.43 -6.34 2.20
N ILE A 58 8.83 -5.48 1.26
CA ILE A 58 9.97 -5.72 0.38
C ILE A 58 11.13 -4.80 0.79
N VAL A 59 12.23 -5.38 1.25
CA VAL A 59 13.39 -4.62 1.73
C VAL A 59 14.42 -4.45 0.60
N PRO A 60 14.71 -3.21 0.17
CA PRO A 60 15.68 -2.96 -0.89
C PRO A 60 17.11 -2.89 -0.33
N LEU A 61 17.85 -3.99 -0.46
CA LEU A 61 19.19 -4.15 0.11
C LEU A 61 20.27 -3.22 -0.48
N LYS A 62 19.98 -2.56 -1.61
CA LYS A 62 20.89 -1.62 -2.28
C LYS A 62 20.35 -0.19 -2.31
N ALA A 63 19.27 0.08 -1.57
CA ALA A 63 18.73 1.43 -1.47
C ALA A 63 19.67 2.34 -0.67
N ARG A 64 19.65 3.60 -1.07
CA ARG A 64 20.38 4.70 -0.44
C ARG A 64 19.53 5.31 0.69
N GLU A 65 20.16 5.96 1.66
CA GLU A 65 19.41 6.69 2.71
C GLU A 65 18.56 7.81 2.12
N ASN A 66 19.13 8.59 1.21
CA ASN A 66 18.39 9.53 0.39
C ASN A 66 18.34 8.99 -1.04
N ILE A 67 17.19 8.46 -1.47
CA ILE A 67 17.04 7.84 -2.78
C ILE A 67 17.26 8.83 -3.95
N SER A 68 17.10 10.13 -3.72
CA SER A 68 17.36 11.17 -4.71
C SER A 68 18.83 11.59 -4.79
N ASP A 69 19.62 11.26 -3.76
CA ASP A 69 21.06 11.52 -3.70
C ASP A 69 21.85 10.21 -3.89
N PRO A 70 22.43 9.98 -5.08
CA PRO A 70 23.18 8.76 -5.37
C PRO A 70 24.47 8.63 -4.53
N LEU A 71 24.94 9.71 -3.91
CA LEU A 71 26.14 9.72 -3.07
C LEU A 71 25.85 9.37 -1.61
N SER A 72 24.58 9.37 -1.20
CA SER A 72 24.22 9.01 0.17
C SER A 72 24.59 7.55 0.49
N PRO A 73 24.87 7.21 1.77
CA PRO A 73 25.27 5.86 2.13
C PRO A 73 24.12 4.87 1.89
N LEU A 74 24.45 3.58 1.88
CA LEU A 74 23.44 2.53 1.82
C LEU A 74 22.62 2.51 3.11
N ARG A 75 21.30 2.39 2.98
CA ARG A 75 20.42 2.25 4.13
C ARG A 75 20.54 0.85 4.72
N THR A 76 20.80 0.77 6.02
CA THR A 76 20.85 -0.50 6.77
C THR A 76 19.70 -0.68 7.75
N HIS A 77 18.97 0.40 8.07
CA HIS A 77 17.86 0.38 9.02
C HIS A 77 16.56 0.79 8.32
N PHE A 78 15.53 -0.05 8.45
CA PHE A 78 14.21 0.15 7.87
C PHE A 78 13.18 0.11 9.00
N VAL A 79 12.43 1.19 9.18
CA VAL A 79 11.46 1.35 10.26
C VAL A 79 10.09 1.57 9.64
N TYR A 80 9.17 0.64 9.90
CA TYR A 80 7.81 0.67 9.38
C TYR A 80 6.85 0.91 10.53
N ARG A 81 6.13 2.04 10.52
CA ARG A 81 5.10 2.34 11.51
C ARG A 81 3.73 2.21 10.87
N MET A 82 2.89 1.34 11.43
CA MET A 82 1.53 1.13 10.91
C MET A 82 0.69 2.41 10.91
N THR A 83 0.90 3.30 11.87
CA THR A 83 0.22 4.61 11.93
C THR A 83 0.59 5.51 10.76
N GLU A 84 1.85 5.45 10.30
CA GLU A 84 2.32 6.20 9.14
C GLU A 84 1.85 5.53 7.83
N LEU A 85 1.89 4.20 7.77
CA LEU A 85 1.48 3.44 6.59
C LEU A 85 -0.02 3.53 6.29
N CYS A 86 -0.86 3.58 7.33
CA CYS A 86 -2.32 3.62 7.20
C CYS A 86 -2.89 5.05 7.10
N ARG A 87 -2.05 6.10 7.09
CA ARG A 87 -2.54 7.48 7.00
C ARG A 87 -3.19 7.73 5.64
N LYS A 88 -4.37 8.36 5.64
CA LYS A 88 -5.09 8.77 4.44
C LYS A 88 -5.09 10.29 4.35
N CYS A 89 -4.23 10.80 3.48
CA CYS A 89 -3.98 12.23 3.35
C CYS A 89 -4.71 12.88 2.18
N ASP A 90 -5.24 12.06 1.27
CA ASP A 90 -6.07 12.53 0.18
C ASP A 90 -7.41 13.05 0.75
N PRO A 91 -7.82 14.29 0.43
CA PRO A 91 -9.09 14.83 0.86
C PRO A 91 -10.22 14.05 0.19
N VAL A 92 -11.31 13.86 0.92
CA VAL A 92 -12.51 13.17 0.46
C VAL A 92 -13.71 14.11 0.52
N GLU A 93 -14.61 13.96 -0.44
CA GLU A 93 -15.88 14.67 -0.47
C GLU A 93 -16.90 13.98 0.43
N ILE A 94 -17.53 14.74 1.32
CA ILE A 94 -18.61 14.29 2.18
C ILE A 94 -19.83 15.17 1.99
N GLU A 95 -21.01 14.57 1.88
CA GLU A 95 -22.27 15.31 1.80
C GLU A 95 -22.91 15.44 3.18
N LEU A 96 -23.17 16.67 3.60
CA LEU A 96 -23.83 16.99 4.86
C LEU A 96 -24.96 17.98 4.58
N GLY A 97 -26.21 17.57 4.81
CA GLY A 97 -27.37 18.45 4.65
C GLY A 97 -27.63 18.92 3.21
N GLY A 98 -27.18 18.17 2.20
CA GLY A 98 -27.33 18.51 0.78
C GLY A 98 -26.22 19.40 0.20
N GLU A 99 -25.18 19.69 0.99
CA GLU A 99 -23.97 20.40 0.54
C GLU A 99 -22.74 19.48 0.62
N THR A 100 -21.83 19.63 -0.34
CA THR A 100 -20.59 18.85 -0.42
C THR A 100 -19.44 19.59 0.26
N TYR A 101 -18.74 18.91 1.16
CA TYR A 101 -17.58 19.43 1.90
C TYR A 101 -16.35 18.58 1.60
N GLN A 102 -15.18 19.22 1.57
CA GLN A 102 -13.89 18.53 1.50
C GLN A 102 -13.37 18.28 2.92
N ALA A 103 -13.17 17.01 3.26
CA ALA A 103 -12.70 16.59 4.57
C ALA A 103 -11.40 15.79 4.47
N GLN A 104 -10.50 16.01 5.42
CA GLN A 104 -9.29 15.21 5.56
C GLN A 104 -9.53 14.07 6.56
N GLN A 105 -9.09 12.85 6.23
CA GLN A 105 -9.32 11.66 7.06
C GLN A 105 -8.19 11.37 8.06
N SER A 106 -7.13 12.17 8.09
CA SER A 106 -5.97 11.97 8.95
C SER A 106 -5.47 13.29 9.54
N ASN A 107 -4.90 13.22 10.74
CA ASN A 107 -4.43 14.38 11.51
C ASN A 107 -2.96 14.77 11.21
N PHE A 108 -2.18 13.92 10.53
CA PHE A 108 -0.71 14.06 10.44
C PHE A 108 -0.15 13.87 9.03
N CYS A 109 -0.60 14.71 8.09
CA CYS A 109 -0.21 14.63 6.68
C CYS A 109 0.92 15.58 6.26
N ASN A 110 1.36 16.46 7.14
CA ASN A 110 2.40 17.45 6.85
C ASN A 110 3.82 16.90 7.04
N GLU A 111 3.96 15.68 7.57
CA GLU A 111 5.26 15.07 7.83
C GLU A 111 5.83 14.39 6.58
N PRO A 112 7.06 14.74 6.16
CA PRO A 112 7.68 14.16 4.99
C PRO A 112 7.89 12.65 5.18
N GLU A 113 7.42 11.86 4.21
CA GLU A 113 7.67 10.43 4.20
C GLU A 113 9.09 10.13 3.76
N THR A 114 9.77 9.23 4.47
CA THR A 114 11.05 8.70 4.00
C THR A 114 10.81 7.50 3.10
N CYS A 115 11.14 7.62 1.81
CA CYS A 115 11.02 6.53 0.85
C CYS A 115 12.23 5.61 0.84
N TYR A 116 11.94 4.32 0.71
CA TYR A 116 12.91 3.22 0.66
C TYR A 116 13.07 2.71 -0.77
N THR A 117 12.02 2.82 -1.59
CA THR A 117 11.99 2.40 -2.98
C THR A 117 11.57 3.55 -3.89
N TYR A 118 11.97 3.47 -5.16
CA TYR A 118 11.46 4.34 -6.21
C TYR A 118 10.04 3.89 -6.63
N ASP A 119 9.12 4.83 -6.87
CA ASP A 119 7.88 4.52 -7.57
C ASP A 119 8.18 4.34 -9.07
N ARG A 120 7.75 3.21 -9.63
CA ARG A 120 7.89 2.90 -11.06
C ARG A 120 7.21 3.94 -11.96
N ASN A 121 6.19 4.62 -11.46
CA ASN A 121 5.42 5.60 -12.23
C ASN A 121 5.94 7.04 -12.07
N GLN A 122 6.95 7.26 -11.21
CA GLN A 122 7.50 8.59 -10.96
C GLN A 122 8.89 8.70 -11.58
N CYS A 123 9.18 9.85 -12.18
CA CYS A 123 10.50 10.19 -12.67
C CYS A 123 11.37 10.77 -11.55
N TYR A 124 12.52 10.13 -11.28
CA TYR A 124 13.51 10.64 -10.34
C TYR A 124 14.75 11.10 -11.09
N THR A 125 15.18 12.33 -10.80
CA THR A 125 16.35 12.96 -11.43
C THR A 125 17.29 13.52 -10.37
N THR A 126 18.56 13.63 -10.73
CA THR A 126 19.59 14.31 -9.96
C THR A 126 20.36 15.28 -10.86
N THR A 127 21.26 16.08 -10.30
CA THR A 127 22.15 16.93 -11.06
C THR A 127 23.59 16.50 -10.87
N ALA A 128 24.31 16.31 -11.97
CA ALA A 128 25.72 15.93 -11.96
C ALA A 128 26.56 17.09 -12.50
N PRO A 129 27.69 17.45 -11.84
CA PRO A 129 28.64 18.39 -12.40
C PRO A 129 29.38 17.74 -13.58
N PHE A 130 29.44 18.44 -14.71
CA PHE A 130 30.11 18.00 -15.92
C PHE A 130 31.03 19.10 -16.44
N LEU A 131 32.30 18.78 -16.68
CA LEU A 131 33.29 19.72 -17.17
C LEU A 131 33.25 19.79 -18.70
N TYR A 132 32.99 20.97 -19.25
CA TYR A 132 32.93 21.21 -20.69
C TYR A 132 33.60 22.54 -21.04
N HIS A 133 34.62 22.52 -21.91
CA HIS A 133 35.44 23.69 -22.28
C HIS A 133 35.98 24.51 -21.08
N GLY A 134 36.35 23.84 -19.98
CA GLY A 134 36.89 24.51 -18.79
C GLY A 134 35.84 25.07 -17.84
N GLU A 135 34.54 24.97 -18.17
CA GLU A 135 33.44 25.37 -17.31
C GLU A 135 32.74 24.13 -16.72
N ILE A 136 32.37 24.19 -15.43
CA ILE A 136 31.54 23.15 -14.80
C ILE A 136 30.07 23.49 -15.07
N ARG A 137 29.38 22.63 -15.80
CA ARG A 137 27.94 22.71 -16.06
C ARG A 137 27.22 21.67 -15.20
N LYS A 138 26.08 22.05 -14.61
CA LYS A 138 25.21 21.10 -13.91
C LYS A 138 24.25 20.50 -14.92
N ILE A 139 24.46 19.24 -15.29
CA ILE A 139 23.59 18.53 -16.23
C ILE A 139 22.59 17.67 -15.45
N PRO A 140 21.31 17.60 -15.88
CA PRO A 140 20.35 16.68 -15.29
C PRO A 140 20.73 15.24 -15.66
N ALA A 141 20.65 14.34 -14.68
CA ALA A 141 20.86 12.92 -14.85
C ALA A 141 19.63 12.17 -14.31
N VAL A 142 19.19 11.15 -15.04
CA VAL A 142 17.99 10.38 -14.70
C VAL A 142 18.37 9.18 -13.86
N LEU A 143 17.70 8.99 -12.72
CA LEU A 143 17.87 7.83 -11.84
C LEU A 143 16.95 6.68 -12.25
N THR A 144 15.76 6.98 -12.78
CA THR A 144 14.76 5.98 -13.21
C THR A 144 14.40 6.17 -14.70
N PRO A 145 15.23 5.69 -15.64
CA PRO A 145 15.10 6.04 -17.06
C PRO A 145 13.76 5.63 -17.68
N ALA A 146 13.20 4.49 -17.27
CA ALA A 146 11.95 3.98 -17.83
C ALA A 146 10.72 4.88 -17.56
N SER A 147 10.75 5.72 -16.52
CA SER A 147 9.64 6.59 -16.12
C SER A 147 9.83 8.07 -16.49
N CYS A 148 10.91 8.41 -17.20
CA CYS A 148 11.32 9.80 -17.47
C CYS A 148 11.30 10.17 -18.96
N TYR A 149 10.64 9.37 -19.79
CA TYR A 149 10.39 9.76 -21.18
C TYR A 149 9.37 10.89 -21.22
N ALA A 150 9.63 11.92 -22.02
CA ALA A 150 8.61 12.91 -22.34
C ALA A 150 7.57 12.27 -23.26
N ASP A 151 6.29 12.54 -23.01
CA ASP A 151 5.18 12.13 -23.88
C ASP A 151 5.22 12.84 -25.24
#